data_AF-A0A8H3MIZ5-F1
#
_entry.id   AF-A0A8H3MIZ5-F1
#
_cell.length_a   1.000
_cell.length_b   1.000
_cell.length_c   1.000
_cell.angle_alpha   90.00
_cell.angle_beta   90.00
_cell.angle_gamma   90.00
#
_symmetry.space_group_name_H-M   'P 1'
#
loop_
_entity.id
_entity.type
_entity.pdbx_description
1 polymer ?
#
loop_
_entity_poly.entity_id
_entity_poly.type
_entity_poly.pdbx_seq_one_letter_code
_entity_poly.pdbx_strand_id
1 'polypeptide(L)'
;MNYTNYPVELVLSVGTRVMFLNNTQFKHGLYNGSIGIVMKICNQESIEVAFPLTDGIKTFTIQKDTVFFTFNAYVAMSRSPSWDKLDITSFNINSIKTDKRVLEEYNRLQEIYNNNISKFFT
;
A
#
# COMPACT_ATOMS: atom_id res chain seq x y z
N MET A 1 19.61 4.97 -9.28
CA MET A 1 19.03 3.61 -9.33
C MET A 1 17.70 3.65 -8.59
N ASN A 2 16.60 3.25 -9.25
CA ASN A 2 15.30 3.17 -8.59
C ASN A 2 15.32 1.91 -7.71
N TYR A 3 15.53 2.08 -6.40
CA TYR A 3 15.42 0.99 -5.44
C TYR A 3 13.94 0.64 -5.29
N THR A 4 13.55 -0.54 -5.76
CA THR A 4 12.26 -1.15 -5.45
C THR A 4 12.43 -2.15 -4.31
N ASN A 5 11.44 -2.23 -3.44
CA ASN A 5 11.36 -3.24 -2.39
C ASN A 5 10.71 -4.55 -2.90
N TYR A 6 10.39 -4.65 -4.19
CA TYR A 6 9.92 -5.90 -4.79
C TYR A 6 11.06 -6.85 -5.13
N PRO A 7 10.84 -8.17 -5.05
CA PRO A 7 11.85 -9.15 -5.40
C PRO A 7 12.16 -9.06 -6.90
N VAL A 8 13.44 -9.28 -7.26
CA VAL A 8 13.90 -9.30 -8.66
C VAL A 8 13.28 -10.46 -9.43
N GLU A 9 12.93 -11.54 -8.73
CA GLU A 9 12.29 -12.72 -9.26
C GLU A 9 11.05 -13.06 -8.43
N LEU A 10 9.94 -13.35 -9.11
CA LEU A 10 8.69 -13.75 -8.46
C LEU A 10 8.31 -15.14 -8.99
N VAL A 11 8.32 -16.13 -8.09
CA VAL A 11 7.87 -17.49 -8.36
C VAL A 11 6.47 -17.65 -7.78
N LEU A 12 5.50 -18.07 -8.59
CA LEU A 12 4.10 -18.27 -8.20
C LEU A 12 3.67 -19.71 -8.42
N SER A 13 2.62 -20.12 -7.72
CA SER A 13 1.94 -21.40 -7.91
C SER A 13 0.43 -21.19 -7.83
N VAL A 14 -0.33 -22.11 -8.42
CA VAL A 14 -1.79 -22.12 -8.26
C VAL A 14 -2.13 -22.35 -6.78
N GLY A 15 -3.09 -21.60 -6.25
CA GLY A 15 -3.47 -21.59 -4.84
C GLY A 15 -2.72 -20.56 -3.99
N THR A 16 -1.65 -19.94 -4.50
CA THR A 16 -0.92 -18.90 -3.76
C THR A 16 -1.78 -17.66 -3.53
N ARG A 17 -1.77 -17.13 -2.30
CA ARG A 17 -2.38 -15.84 -1.98
C ARG A 17 -1.50 -14.71 -2.48
N VAL A 18 -2.09 -13.74 -3.18
CA VAL A 18 -1.39 -12.59 -3.76
C VAL A 18 -2.12 -11.30 -3.42
N MET A 19 -1.39 -10.19 -3.43
CA MET A 19 -1.94 -8.84 -3.29
C MET A 19 -1.91 -8.14 -4.65
N PHE A 20 -3.03 -7.53 -5.04
CA PHE A 20 -3.08 -6.66 -6.20
C PHE A 20 -2.45 -5.31 -5.84
N LEU A 21 -1.47 -4.87 -6.61
CA LEU A 21 -0.64 -3.70 -6.28
C LEU A 21 -0.80 -2.55 -7.27
N ASN A 22 -1.91 -2.52 -8.02
CA ASN A 22 -2.23 -1.43 -8.93
C ASN A 22 -3.71 -1.03 -8.79
N ASN A 23 -4.12 0.03 -9.51
CA ASN A 23 -5.49 0.54 -9.50
C ASN A 23 -6.14 0.53 -10.89
N THR A 24 -5.60 -0.23 -11.83
CA THR A 24 -6.10 -0.29 -13.22
C THR A 24 -7.54 -0.80 -13.32
N GLN A 25 -7.98 -1.60 -12.34
CA GLN A 25 -9.30 -2.22 -12.28
C GLN A 25 -10.23 -1.57 -11.25
N PHE A 26 -9.97 -0.31 -10.87
CA PHE A 26 -10.75 0.42 -9.85
C PHE A 26 -12.26 0.42 -10.13
N LYS A 27 -12.65 0.59 -11.41
CA LYS A 27 -14.07 0.59 -11.84
C LYS A 27 -14.77 -0.74 -11.59
N HIS A 28 -14.02 -1.83 -11.46
CA HIS A 28 -14.55 -3.18 -11.23
C HIS A 28 -14.48 -3.59 -9.75
N GLY A 29 -14.16 -2.66 -8.84
CA GLY A 29 -14.07 -2.94 -7.41
C GLY A 29 -12.74 -3.55 -6.96
N LEU A 30 -11.75 -3.66 -7.86
CA LEU A 30 -10.43 -4.21 -7.56
C LEU A 30 -9.41 -3.08 -7.36
N TYR A 31 -8.86 -3.01 -6.15
CA TYR A 31 -8.01 -1.91 -5.69
C TYR A 31 -6.63 -2.39 -5.23
N ASN A 32 -5.65 -1.49 -5.22
CA ASN A 32 -4.36 -1.76 -4.57
C ASN A 32 -4.58 -2.19 -3.12
N GLY A 33 -3.99 -3.32 -2.72
CA GLY A 33 -4.19 -3.96 -1.42
C GLY A 33 -5.20 -5.11 -1.42
N SER A 34 -5.97 -5.30 -2.49
CA SER A 34 -6.92 -6.42 -2.60
C SER A 34 -6.18 -7.75 -2.58
N ILE A 35 -6.61 -8.68 -1.73
CA ILE A 35 -6.02 -10.02 -1.62
C ILE A 35 -6.82 -11.02 -2.44
N GLY A 36 -6.15 -11.80 -3.27
CA GLY A 36 -6.74 -12.84 -4.10
C GLY A 36 -5.97 -14.15 -4.04
N ILE A 37 -6.49 -15.15 -4.76
CA ILE A 37 -5.88 -16.48 -4.89
C ILE A 37 -5.59 -16.74 -6.37
N VAL A 38 -4.35 -17.14 -6.68
CA VAL A 38 -3.97 -17.54 -8.04
C VAL A 38 -4.75 -18.79 -8.43
N MET A 39 -5.55 -18.70 -9.48
CA MET A 39 -6.35 -19.81 -10.00
C MET A 39 -5.62 -20.55 -11.11
N LYS A 40 -4.83 -19.81 -11.90
CA LYS A 40 -4.12 -20.34 -13.07
C LYS A 40 -2.94 -19.47 -13.43
N ILE A 41 -1.85 -20.09 -13.89
CA ILE A 41 -0.72 -19.41 -14.53
C ILE A 41 -0.90 -19.59 -16.03
N CYS A 42 -1.13 -18.49 -16.75
CA CYS A 42 -1.41 -18.56 -18.19
C CYS A 42 -0.11 -18.59 -19.00
N ASN A 43 0.85 -17.74 -18.65
CA ASN A 43 2.19 -17.68 -19.22
C ASN A 43 3.13 -16.90 -18.27
N GLN A 44 4.34 -16.55 -18.73
CA GLN A 44 5.33 -15.82 -17.93
C GLN A 44 4.91 -14.39 -17.53
N GLU A 45 3.95 -13.80 -18.24
CA GLU A 45 3.53 -12.41 -18.06
C GLU A 45 2.12 -12.28 -17.47
N SER A 46 1.34 -13.37 -17.38
CA SER A 46 -0.05 -13.28 -16.97
C SER A 46 -0.55 -14.46 -16.15
N ILE A 47 -1.42 -14.14 -15.20
CA ILE A 47 -2.06 -15.08 -14.28
C ILE A 47 -3.55 -14.78 -14.17
N GLU A 48 -4.37 -15.78 -13.84
CA GLU A 48 -5.75 -15.58 -13.42
C GLU A 48 -5.83 -15.63 -11.89
N VAL A 49 -6.50 -14.65 -11.30
CA VAL A 49 -6.63 -14.52 -9.85
C VAL A 49 -8.09 -14.29 -9.50
N ALA A 50 -8.59 -15.06 -8.53
CA ALA A 50 -9.91 -14.85 -7.95
C ALA A 50 -9.79 -13.88 -6.76
N PHE A 51 -10.60 -12.82 -6.79
CA PHE A 51 -10.68 -11.83 -5.71
C PHE A 51 -12.07 -11.84 -5.08
N PRO A 52 -12.17 -11.81 -3.74
CA PRO A 52 -13.43 -11.53 -3.05
C PRO A 52 -13.70 -10.02 -3.12
N LEU A 53 -14.71 -9.64 -3.89
CA LEU A 53 -15.16 -8.26 -4.02
C LEU A 53 -16.50 -8.07 -3.30
N THR A 54 -16.96 -6.82 -3.23
CA THR A 54 -18.23 -6.47 -2.56
C THR A 54 -19.45 -7.12 -3.20
N ASP A 55 -19.40 -7.44 -4.48
CA ASP A 55 -20.48 -8.08 -5.24
C ASP A 55 -20.23 -9.57 -5.54
N GLY A 56 -19.26 -10.18 -4.86
CA GLY A 56 -18.96 -11.60 -4.95
C GLY A 56 -17.53 -11.91 -5.36
N ILE A 57 -17.25 -13.18 -5.65
CA ILE A 57 -15.93 -13.62 -6.10
C ILE A 57 -15.86 -13.45 -7.62
N LYS A 58 -14.87 -12.71 -8.10
CA LYS A 58 -14.62 -12.52 -9.53
C LYS A 58 -13.18 -12.87 -9.88
N THR A 59 -13.01 -13.41 -11.08
CA THR A 59 -11.70 -13.77 -11.63
C THR A 59 -11.21 -12.69 -12.57
N PHE A 60 -9.95 -12.30 -12.44
CA PHE A 60 -9.29 -11.33 -13.30
C PHE A 60 -8.01 -11.91 -13.90
N THR A 61 -7.77 -11.63 -15.17
CA THR A 61 -6.46 -11.86 -15.79
C THR A 61 -5.55 -10.69 -15.45
N ILE A 62 -4.54 -10.93 -14.64
CA ILE A 62 -3.57 -9.94 -14.19
C ILE A 62 -2.29 -10.08 -15.01
N GLN A 63 -1.85 -8.96 -15.59
CA GLN A 63 -0.57 -8.86 -16.27
C GLN A 63 0.51 -8.45 -15.27
N LYS A 64 1.73 -8.96 -15.49
CA LYS A 64 2.91 -8.55 -14.76
C LYS A 64 3.19 -7.08 -15.06
N ASP A 65 3.26 -6.29 -14.00
CA ASP A 65 3.58 -4.87 -14.08
C ASP A 65 4.50 -4.51 -12.91
N THR A 66 5.44 -3.61 -13.16
CA THR A 66 6.40 -3.14 -12.16
C THR A 66 5.97 -1.77 -11.66
N VAL A 67 5.46 -1.71 -10.44
CA VAL A 67 5.10 -0.45 -9.79
C VAL A 67 6.13 -0.15 -8.71
N PHE A 68 6.53 1.12 -8.55
CA PHE A 68 7.47 1.55 -7.51
C PHE A 68 6.71 2.16 -6.33
N PHE A 69 7.02 1.74 -5.11
CA PHE A 69 6.50 2.36 -3.89
C PHE A 69 7.63 2.60 -2.89
N THR A 70 7.61 3.76 -2.25
CA THR A 70 8.49 4.06 -1.13
C THR A 70 7.76 3.70 0.17
N PHE A 71 8.28 2.72 0.90
CA PHE A 71 7.69 2.28 2.17
C PHE A 71 8.35 3.00 3.34
N ASN A 72 7.54 3.62 4.20
CA ASN A 72 7.99 4.23 5.46
C ASN A 72 7.32 3.50 6.64
N ALA A 73 8.01 3.36 7.77
CA ALA A 73 7.50 2.63 8.94
C ALA A 73 6.15 3.18 9.45
N TYR A 74 5.99 4.51 9.48
CA TYR A 74 4.71 5.16 9.83
C TYR A 74 3.58 4.74 8.87
N VAL A 75 3.87 4.68 7.57
CA VAL A 75 2.88 4.29 6.56
C VAL A 75 2.48 2.84 6.75
N ALA A 76 3.42 1.95 7.05
CA ALA A 76 3.15 0.54 7.34
C ALA A 76 2.23 0.35 8.56
N MET A 77 2.64 0.91 9.70
CA MET A 77 1.94 0.74 10.98
C MET A 77 0.54 1.34 10.95
N SER A 78 0.36 2.49 10.29
CA SER A 78 -0.95 3.16 10.16
C SER A 78 -1.96 2.42 9.26
N ARG A 79 -1.61 1.28 8.65
CA ARG A 79 -2.57 0.43 7.91
C ARG A 79 -3.31 -0.56 8.81
N SER A 80 -2.79 -0.89 9.98
CA SER A 80 -3.55 -1.70 10.94
C SER A 80 -4.56 -0.82 11.68
N PRO A 81 -5.85 -1.19 11.72
CA PRO A 81 -6.87 -0.41 12.42
C PRO A 81 -6.75 -0.46 13.94
N SER A 82 -5.97 -1.40 14.48
CA SER A 82 -5.76 -1.58 15.93
C SER A 82 -4.41 -2.23 16.22
N TRP A 83 -3.88 -2.01 17.42
CA TRP A 83 -2.63 -2.63 17.87
C TRP A 83 -2.72 -4.15 17.96
N ASP A 84 -3.87 -4.70 18.37
CA ASP A 84 -4.08 -6.16 18.49
C ASP A 84 -4.01 -6.91 17.14
N LYS A 85 -4.03 -6.18 16.02
CA LYS A 85 -3.95 -6.73 14.66
C LYS A 85 -2.60 -6.45 13.98
N LEU A 86 -1.69 -5.78 14.70
CA LEU A 86 -0.35 -5.46 14.22
C LEU A 86 0.66 -6.33 14.95
N ASP A 87 1.42 -7.12 14.17
CA ASP A 87 2.55 -7.87 14.70
C ASP A 87 3.86 -7.31 14.10
N ILE A 88 4.79 -6.91 14.96
CA ILE A 88 6.11 -6.38 14.57
C ILE A 88 7.15 -7.43 14.94
N THR A 89 7.57 -8.21 13.94
CA THR A 89 8.48 -9.35 14.13
C THR A 89 9.89 -8.93 14.58
N SER A 90 10.32 -7.72 14.22
CA SER A 90 11.59 -7.14 14.65
C SER A 90 11.49 -5.61 14.60
N PHE A 91 11.85 -4.95 15.71
CA PHE A 91 11.80 -3.50 15.82
C PHE A 91 13.20 -2.90 15.94
N ASN A 92 13.49 -1.93 15.07
CA ASN A 92 14.69 -1.12 15.13
C ASN A 92 14.29 0.35 15.13
N ILE A 93 14.58 1.08 16.21
CA ILE A 93 14.22 2.50 16.34
C ILE A 93 14.81 3.37 15.21
N ASN A 94 15.97 2.99 14.67
CA ASN A 94 16.62 3.71 13.57
C ASN A 94 15.88 3.57 12.23
N SER A 95 14.90 2.66 12.14
CA SER A 95 14.01 2.54 10.99
C SER A 95 12.88 3.59 10.99
N ILE A 96 12.64 4.24 12.13
CA ILE A 96 11.68 5.34 12.25
C ILE A 96 12.39 6.63 11.81
N LYS A 97 12.05 7.11 10.61
CA LYS A 97 12.68 8.28 9.99
C LYS A 97 11.63 9.26 9.49
N THR A 98 11.98 10.53 9.54
CA THR A 98 11.21 11.63 8.98
C THR A 98 12.17 12.64 8.36
N ASP A 99 11.76 13.22 7.23
CA ASP A 99 12.49 14.32 6.61
C ASP A 99 12.30 15.60 7.43
N LYS A 100 13.40 16.29 7.78
CA LYS A 100 13.36 17.54 8.56
C LYS A 100 12.52 18.62 7.88
N ARG A 101 12.53 18.68 6.55
CA ARG A 101 11.74 19.64 5.76
C ARG A 101 10.25 19.44 5.97
N VAL A 102 9.81 18.19 6.17
CA VAL A 102 8.41 17.88 6.47
C VAL A 102 8.03 18.38 7.86
N LEU A 103 8.92 18.25 8.86
CA LEU A 103 8.67 18.79 10.21
C LEU A 103 8.56 20.32 10.20
N GLU A 104 9.47 20.99 9.49
CA GLU A 104 9.45 22.46 9.31
C GLU A 104 8.14 22.91 8.66
N GLU A 105 7.67 22.18 7.65
CA GLU A 105 6.41 22.48 6.98
C GLU A 105 5.19 22.30 7.90
N TYR A 106 5.15 21.24 8.72
CA TYR A 106 4.08 21.07 9.72
C TYR A 106 4.04 22.22 10.72
N ASN A 107 5.20 22.72 11.18
CA ASN A 107 5.26 23.87 12.07
C ASN A 107 4.72 25.14 11.40
N ARG A 108 5.12 25.40 10.14
CA ARG A 108 4.61 26.53 9.34
C ARG A 108 3.10 26.48 9.17
N LEU A 109 2.54 25.30 8.90
CA LEU A 109 1.09 25.10 8.76
C LEU A 109 0.35 25.32 10.08
N GLN A 110 0.93 24.91 11.22
CA GLN A 110 0.35 25.15 12.55
C GLN A 110 0.30 26.65 12.88
N GLU A 111 1.35 27.40 12.54
CA GLU A 111 1.38 28.86 12.71
C GLU A 111 0.28 29.54 11.88
N ILE A 112 0.14 29.14 10.61
CA ILE A 112 -0.93 29.66 9.72
C ILE A 112 -2.30 29.37 10.31
N TYR A 113 -2.54 28.14 10.77
CA TYR A 113 -3.80 27.75 11.39
C TYR A 113 -4.12 28.60 12.62
N ASN A 114 -3.17 28.74 13.55
CA ASN A 114 -3.33 29.54 14.76
C ASN A 114 -3.63 31.01 14.44
N ASN A 115 -2.91 31.58 13.47
CA ASN A 115 -3.08 32.96 13.01
C ASN A 115 -4.39 33.21 12.25
N ASN A 116 -4.97 32.18 11.64
CA ASN A 116 -6.26 32.29 10.97
C ASN A 116 -7.41 32.08 11.96
N ILE A 117 -7.25 31.21 12.96
CA ILE A 117 -8.22 31.05 14.04
C ILE A 117 -8.39 32.33 14.85
N SER A 118 -7.29 33.02 15.17
CA SER A 118 -7.37 34.28 15.92
C SER A 118 -8.20 35.35 15.21
N LYS A 119 -8.25 35.33 13.86
CA LYS A 119 -9.08 36.24 13.04
C LYS A 119 -10.58 35.95 13.12
N PHE A 120 -11.00 34.76 13.54
CA PHE A 120 -12.43 34.44 13.74
C PHE A 120 -12.96 34.88 15.11
N PHE A 121 -12.06 35.27 16.02
CA PHE A 121 -12.40 35.72 17.38
C PHE A 121 -12.21 37.23 17.60
N THR A 122 -11.89 37.98 16.54
CA THR A 122 -11.84 39.46 16.48
C THR A 122 -12.90 39.97 15.51
#